data_AF-A0AAU5YYV0-F1
#
_entry.id   AF-A0AAU5YYV0-F1
#
_cell.length_a   1.000
_cell.length_b   1.000
_cell.length_c   1.000
_cell.angle_alpha   90.00
_cell.angle_beta   90.00
_cell.angle_gamma   90.00
#
_symmetry.space_group_name_H-M   'P 1'
#
loop_
_entity.id
_entity.type
_entity.pdbx_description
1 polymer ?
#
loop_
_entity_poly.entity_id
_entity_poly.type
_entity_poly.pdbx_seq_one_letter_code
_entity_poly.pdbx_strand_id
1 'polypeptide(L)'
;MPIVVDSQQWGVIMVAHTYDLLAADAEARLAGFTELLTTAAVGARARTELRRLSNEQAALRRVSNEQAALRRVATLVAQAAPPPEQLFTVVAAEVCRLLGTDFTVLSRCDRDDLVTVVGN
;
A
#
# COMPACT_ATOMS: atom_id res chain seq x y z
N MET A 1 5.47 23.82 -27.64
CA MET A 1 4.10 23.56 -27.14
C MET A 1 4.16 23.15 -25.67
N PRO A 2 3.50 23.87 -24.75
CA PRO A 2 3.48 23.50 -23.35
C PRO A 2 2.63 22.25 -23.11
N ILE A 3 3.09 21.34 -22.26
CA ILE A 3 2.28 20.25 -21.72
C ILE A 3 1.67 20.77 -20.41
N VAL A 4 0.36 20.89 -20.36
CA VAL A 4 -0.38 21.33 -19.16
C VAL A 4 -1.20 20.16 -18.61
N VAL A 5 -1.17 19.97 -17.30
CA VAL A 5 -1.91 18.93 -16.55
C VAL A 5 -2.55 19.61 -15.33
N ASP A 6 -3.87 19.51 -15.17
CA ASP A 6 -4.62 20.16 -14.07
C ASP A 6 -4.32 21.66 -13.91
N SER A 7 -4.28 22.40 -15.03
CA SER A 7 -3.92 23.82 -15.10
C SER A 7 -2.48 24.17 -14.64
N GLN A 8 -1.63 23.17 -14.42
CA GLN A 8 -0.21 23.34 -14.10
C GLN A 8 0.65 22.92 -15.30
N GLN A 9 1.59 23.77 -15.71
CA GLN A 9 2.55 23.42 -16.76
C GLN A 9 3.52 22.36 -16.24
N TRP A 10 3.53 21.20 -16.90
CA TRP A 10 4.37 20.07 -16.55
C TRP A 10 5.68 20.05 -17.34
N GLY A 11 5.67 20.62 -18.54
CA GLY A 11 6.84 20.70 -19.41
C GLY A 11 6.56 21.39 -20.73
N VAL A 12 7.52 21.31 -21.66
CA VAL A 12 7.40 21.85 -23.02
C VAL A 12 7.93 20.82 -24.01
N ILE A 13 7.19 20.58 -25.08
CA ILE A 13 7.71 19.90 -26.27
C ILE A 13 8.20 20.98 -27.24
N MET A 14 9.45 20.83 -27.67
CA MET A 14 10.05 21.64 -28.72
C MET A 14 10.57 20.71 -29.80
N VAL A 15 10.30 21.05 -31.05
CA VAL A 15 10.92 20.42 -32.22
C VAL A 15 11.64 21.52 -32.98
N ALA A 16 12.91 21.27 -33.30
CA ALA A 16 13.74 22.17 -34.08
C ALA A 16 14.44 21.35 -35.18
N HIS A 17 14.64 21.97 -36.34
CA HIS A 17 15.42 21.40 -37.44
C HIS A 17 16.55 22.38 -37.78
N THR A 18 17.76 21.86 -38.00
CA THR A 18 18.98 22.69 -38.03
C THR A 18 19.30 23.26 -39.42
N TYR A 19 18.76 22.65 -40.49
CA TYR A 19 19.17 22.96 -41.87
C TYR A 19 18.01 23.29 -42.83
N ASP A 20 16.76 23.04 -42.46
CA ASP A 20 15.58 23.25 -43.32
C ASP A 20 14.38 23.77 -42.51
N LEU A 21 13.38 24.34 -43.22
CA LEU A 21 12.09 24.69 -42.64
C LEU A 21 11.33 23.42 -42.24
N LEU A 22 10.69 23.44 -41.07
CA LEU A 22 9.72 22.40 -40.70
C LEU A 22 8.61 22.33 -41.74
N ALA A 23 8.09 21.11 -41.95
CA ALA A 23 6.91 20.93 -42.78
C ALA A 23 5.76 21.84 -42.29
N ALA A 24 4.98 22.38 -43.23
CA ALA A 24 3.93 23.36 -42.92
C ALA A 24 2.87 22.84 -41.93
N ASP A 25 2.70 21.51 -41.83
CA ASP A 25 1.77 20.83 -40.93
C ASP A 25 2.40 20.46 -39.56
N ALA A 26 3.69 20.72 -39.35
CA ALA A 26 4.42 20.28 -38.16
C ALA A 26 3.84 20.86 -36.87
N GLU A 27 3.43 22.13 -36.87
CA GLU A 27 2.80 22.77 -35.71
C GLU A 27 1.46 22.09 -35.36
N ALA A 28 0.61 21.85 -36.36
CA ALA A 28 -0.68 21.20 -36.16
C ALA A 28 -0.52 19.76 -35.63
N ARG A 29 0.46 19.02 -36.16
CA ARG A 29 0.80 17.67 -35.67
C ARG A 29 1.33 17.70 -34.23
N LEU A 30 2.15 18.69 -33.87
CA LEU A 30 2.66 18.86 -32.51
C LEU A 30 1.57 19.26 -31.51
N ALA A 31 0.62 20.10 -31.94
CA ALA A 31 -0.53 20.46 -31.11
C ALA A 31 -1.38 19.22 -30.79
N GLY A 32 -1.77 18.43 -31.81
CA GLY A 32 -2.55 17.21 -31.61
C GLY A 32 -1.83 16.15 -30.76
N PHE A 33 -0.52 16.00 -30.93
CA PHE A 33 0.27 15.12 -30.07
C PHE A 33 0.35 15.61 -28.62
N THR A 34 0.51 16.92 -28.41
CA THR A 34 0.55 17.51 -27.07
C THR A 34 -0.78 17.33 -26.35
N GLU A 35 -1.90 17.47 -27.05
CA GLU A 35 -3.24 17.23 -26.48
C GLU A 35 -3.39 15.79 -25.99
N LEU A 36 -3.01 14.81 -26.81
CA LEU A 36 -3.04 13.39 -26.41
C LEU A 36 -2.15 13.11 -25.20
N LEU A 37 -0.95 13.70 -25.15
CA LEU A 37 -0.06 13.56 -24.00
C LEU A 37 -0.63 14.20 -22.74
N THR A 38 -1.25 15.37 -22.84
CA THR A 38 -1.96 15.99 -21.72
C THR A 38 -3.04 15.07 -21.17
N THR A 39 -3.88 14.49 -22.04
CA THR A 39 -4.92 13.54 -21.62
C THR A 39 -4.30 12.29 -20.95
N ALA A 40 -3.25 11.72 -21.55
CA ALA A 40 -2.57 10.56 -21.00
C ALA A 40 -1.94 10.85 -19.63
N ALA A 41 -1.34 12.03 -19.45
CA ALA A 41 -0.72 12.46 -18.20
C ALA A 41 -1.75 12.67 -17.08
N VAL A 42 -2.90 13.29 -17.37
CA VAL A 42 -4.03 13.40 -16.44
C VAL A 42 -4.49 12.00 -15.99
N GLY A 43 -4.69 11.08 -16.94
CA GLY A 43 -5.12 9.71 -16.65
C GLY A 43 -4.07 8.88 -15.89
N ALA A 44 -2.78 9.13 -16.11
CA ALA A 44 -1.70 8.48 -15.37
C ALA A 44 -1.64 8.98 -13.92
N ARG A 45 -1.75 10.30 -13.71
CA ARG A 45 -1.76 10.92 -12.38
C ARG A 45 -2.93 10.43 -11.53
N ALA A 46 -4.14 10.41 -12.10
CA ALA A 46 -5.33 9.88 -11.41
C ALA A 46 -5.13 8.43 -10.94
N ARG A 47 -4.52 7.58 -11.76
CA ARG A 47 -4.23 6.19 -11.40
C ARG A 47 -3.18 6.08 -10.29
N THR A 48 -2.14 6.89 -10.32
CA THR A 48 -1.13 6.94 -9.25
C THR A 48 -1.75 7.38 -7.93
N GLU A 49 -2.61 8.39 -7.95
CA GLU A 49 -3.29 8.89 -6.75
C GLU A 49 -4.24 7.86 -6.16
N LEU A 50 -5.03 7.17 -6.99
CA LEU A 50 -5.87 6.05 -6.54
C LEU A 50 -5.06 4.94 -5.88
N ARG A 51 -3.89 4.59 -6.44
CA ARG A 51 -2.98 3.61 -5.84
C ARG A 51 -2.44 4.09 -4.49
N ARG A 52 -2.05 5.37 -4.38
CA ARG A 52 -1.58 5.97 -3.13
C ARG A 52 -2.64 5.88 -2.04
N LEU A 53 -3.86 6.33 -2.33
CA LEU A 53 -5.00 6.29 -1.40
C LEU A 53 -5.35 4.86 -0.99
N SER A 54 -5.35 3.92 -1.94
CA SER A 54 -5.58 2.50 -1.63
C SER A 54 -4.53 1.94 -0.67
N ASN A 55 -3.26 2.29 -0.86
CA ASN A 55 -2.17 1.84 0.02
C ASN A 55 -2.28 2.46 1.42
N GLU A 56 -2.62 3.75 1.52
CA GLU A 56 -2.85 4.42 2.80
C GLU A 56 -4.02 3.79 3.55
N GLN A 57 -5.12 3.52 2.85
CA GLN A 57 -6.27 2.85 3.44
C GLN A 57 -5.93 1.43 3.91
N ALA A 58 -5.12 0.67 3.15
CA ALA A 58 -4.64 -0.64 3.57
C ALA A 58 -3.76 -0.57 4.82
N ALA A 59 -2.86 0.42 4.91
CA ALA A 59 -2.02 0.64 6.09
C ALA A 59 -2.86 0.99 7.33
N LEU A 60 -3.85 1.88 7.20
CA LEU A 60 -4.77 2.23 8.28
C LEU A 60 -5.58 1.02 8.77
N ARG A 61 -6.10 0.21 7.83
CA ARG A 61 -6.80 -1.04 8.17
C ARG A 61 -5.90 -2.02 8.92
N ARG A 62 -4.63 -2.15 8.50
CA ARG A 62 -3.66 -3.02 9.19
C ARG A 62 -3.47 -2.60 10.64
N VAL A 63 -3.18 -1.33 10.89
CA VAL A 63 -3.02 -0.80 12.25
C VAL A 63 -4.29 -0.98 13.08
N SER A 64 -5.47 -0.71 12.50
CA SER A 64 -6.75 -0.95 13.20
C SER A 64 -6.93 -2.42 13.60
N ASN A 65 -6.55 -3.36 12.74
CA ASN A 65 -6.65 -4.80 13.02
C ASN A 65 -5.67 -5.22 14.13
N GLU A 66 -4.43 -4.74 14.08
CA GLU A 66 -3.41 -4.94 15.12
C GLU A 66 -3.91 -4.43 16.47
N GLN A 67 -4.46 -3.20 16.51
CA GLN A 67 -5.01 -2.61 17.74
C GLN A 67 -6.23 -3.38 18.27
N ALA A 68 -7.11 -3.86 17.39
CA ALA A 68 -8.24 -4.67 17.80
C ALA A 68 -7.79 -6.00 18.43
N ALA A 69 -6.76 -6.65 17.88
CA ALA A 69 -6.15 -7.85 18.44
C ALA A 69 -5.52 -7.58 19.81
N LEU A 70 -4.70 -6.53 19.92
CA LEU A 70 -4.08 -6.11 21.19
C LEU A 70 -5.14 -5.81 22.26
N ARG A 71 -6.22 -5.13 21.90
CA ARG A 71 -7.32 -4.84 22.83
C ARG A 71 -7.98 -6.11 23.36
N ARG A 72 -8.19 -7.13 22.52
CA ARG A 72 -8.77 -8.42 22.94
C ARG A 72 -7.84 -9.14 23.91
N VAL A 73 -6.54 -9.23 23.61
CA VAL A 73 -5.53 -9.82 24.51
C VAL A 73 -5.44 -9.05 25.83
N ALA A 74 -5.35 -7.72 25.78
CA ALA A 74 -5.27 -6.89 26.99
C ALA A 74 -6.52 -7.03 27.88
N THR A 75 -7.70 -7.10 27.26
CA THR A 75 -8.97 -7.31 27.97
C THR A 75 -8.96 -8.67 28.68
N LEU A 76 -8.50 -9.73 28.00
CA LEU A 76 -8.39 -11.06 28.58
C LEU A 76 -7.43 -11.08 29.79
N VAL A 77 -6.26 -10.45 29.67
CA VAL A 77 -5.29 -10.34 30.77
C VAL A 77 -5.89 -9.60 31.96
N ALA A 78 -6.64 -8.52 31.72
CA ALA A 78 -7.24 -7.70 32.76
C ALA A 78 -8.42 -8.36 33.50
N GLN A 79 -9.12 -9.32 32.88
CA GLN A 79 -10.36 -9.86 33.43
C GLN A 79 -10.18 -10.87 34.57
N ALA A 80 -9.08 -11.64 34.66
CA ALA A 80 -8.91 -12.62 35.74
C ALA A 80 -7.52 -13.24 35.94
N ALA A 81 -6.43 -12.74 35.32
CA ALA A 81 -5.17 -13.50 35.21
C ALA A 81 -5.42 -14.95 34.73
N PRO A 82 -5.92 -15.12 33.50
CA PRO A 82 -6.28 -16.44 32.98
C PRO A 82 -5.08 -17.38 33.01
N PRO A 83 -5.30 -18.70 33.09
CA PRO A 83 -4.24 -19.68 32.98
C PRO A 83 -3.37 -19.40 31.75
N PRO A 84 -2.04 -19.52 31.82
CA PRO A 84 -1.14 -19.18 30.72
C PRO A 84 -1.53 -19.85 29.39
N GLU A 85 -2.01 -21.09 29.43
CA GLU A 85 -2.49 -21.87 28.28
C GLU A 85 -3.63 -21.16 27.51
N GLN A 86 -4.57 -20.56 28.24
CA GLN A 86 -5.69 -19.83 27.64
C GLN A 86 -5.21 -18.53 27.00
N LEU A 87 -4.27 -17.83 27.63
CA LEU A 87 -3.66 -16.63 27.06
C LEU A 87 -2.90 -16.96 25.77
N PHE A 88 -2.08 -18.01 25.77
CA PHE A 88 -1.33 -18.43 24.58
C PHE A 88 -2.26 -18.84 23.44
N THR A 89 -3.31 -19.62 23.72
CA THR A 89 -4.32 -19.98 22.72
C THR A 89 -4.97 -18.75 22.09
N VAL A 90 -5.35 -17.75 22.91
CA VAL A 90 -5.94 -16.51 22.38
C VAL A 90 -4.93 -15.71 21.56
N VAL A 91 -3.68 -15.60 21.99
CA VAL A 91 -2.63 -14.92 21.22
C VAL A 91 -2.37 -15.62 19.89
N ALA A 92 -2.29 -16.96 19.86
CA ALA A 92 -2.15 -17.73 18.62
C ALA A 92 -3.32 -17.46 17.66
N ALA A 93 -4.56 -17.50 18.16
CA ALA A 93 -5.75 -17.21 17.37
C ALA A 93 -5.79 -15.76 16.84
N GLU A 94 -5.33 -14.78 17.63
CA GLU A 94 -5.23 -13.38 17.19
C GLU A 94 -4.19 -13.19 16.08
N VAL A 95 -3.04 -13.82 16.21
CA VAL A 95 -1.97 -13.77 15.19
C VAL A 95 -2.42 -14.44 13.90
N CYS A 96 -3.10 -15.58 13.99
CA CYS A 96 -3.68 -16.26 12.83
C CYS A 96 -4.67 -15.34 12.08
N ARG A 97 -5.58 -14.69 12.82
CA ARG A 97 -6.53 -13.72 12.25
C ARG A 97 -5.83 -12.50 11.65
N LEU A 98 -4.78 -11.99 12.30
CA LEU A 98 -4.08 -10.78 11.88
C LEU A 98 -3.28 -11.00 10.58
N LEU A 99 -2.63 -12.16 10.48
CA LEU A 99 -1.77 -12.50 9.36
C LEU A 99 -2.51 -13.25 8.24
N GLY A 100 -3.73 -13.71 8.49
CA GLY A 100 -4.52 -14.48 7.53
C GLY A 100 -3.90 -15.85 7.23
N THR A 101 -3.24 -16.46 8.20
CA THR A 101 -2.61 -17.78 8.07
C THR A 101 -3.55 -18.90 8.50
N ASP A 102 -3.33 -20.10 7.98
CA ASP A 102 -4.16 -21.28 8.30
C ASP A 102 -3.93 -21.80 9.74
N PHE A 103 -2.72 -21.63 10.26
CA PHE A 103 -2.38 -21.99 11.64
C PHE A 103 -1.26 -21.08 12.19
N THR A 104 -1.27 -20.86 13.50
CA THR A 104 -0.18 -20.21 14.24
C THR A 104 0.11 -21.07 15.45
N VAL A 105 1.39 -21.27 15.78
CA VAL A 105 1.78 -22.01 16.99
C VAL A 105 2.69 -21.13 17.83
N LEU A 106 2.36 -21.01 19.11
CA LEU A 106 3.26 -20.46 20.11
C LEU A 106 4.02 -21.61 20.74
N SER A 107 5.34 -21.48 20.75
CA SER A 107 6.23 -22.48 21.33
C SER A 107 7.11 -21.86 22.40
N ARG A 108 7.30 -22.59 23.50
CA ARG A 108 8.33 -22.29 24.50
C ARG A 108 9.57 -23.10 24.16
N CYS A 109 10.71 -22.42 24.07
CA CYS A 109 12.02 -23.06 23.99
C CYS A 109 12.63 -23.09 25.39
N ASP A 110 12.96 -24.29 25.87
CA ASP A 110 13.65 -24.47 27.13
C ASP A 110 15.18 -24.51 26.91
N ARG A 111 15.97 -24.48 27.99
CA ARG A 111 17.44 -24.32 27.92
C ARG A 111 18.17 -25.47 27.21
N ASP A 112 17.49 -26.61 27.05
CA ASP A 112 17.99 -27.82 26.37
C ASP A 112 17.58 -27.88 24.88
N ASP A 113 17.16 -26.75 24.29
CA ASP A 113 16.64 -26.63 22.91
C ASP A 113 15.35 -27.45 22.63
N LEU A 114 14.70 -27.94 23.69
CA LEU A 114 13.40 -28.58 23.59
C LEU A 114 12.31 -27.55 23.29
N VAL A 115 11.58 -27.76 22.20
CA VAL A 115 10.45 -26.94 21.75
C VAL A 115 9.15 -27.57 22.23
N THR A 116 8.42 -26.88 23.11
CA THR A 116 7.09 -27.30 23.58
C THR A 116 6.03 -26.35 23.04
N VAL A 117 4.99 -26.90 22.40
CA VAL A 117 3.83 -26.10 21.97
C VAL A 117 3.03 -25.68 23.21
N VAL A 118 2.78 -24.38 23.33
CA VAL A 118 2.05 -23.78 24.46
C VAL A 118 0.71 -23.16 24.04
N GLY A 119 0.43 -23.04 22.74
CA GLY A 119 -0.86 -22.63 22.19
C GLY A 119 -0.91 -22.76 20.66
N ASN A 120 -2.10 -23.02 20.11
CA ASN A 120 -2.40 -22.99 18.66
C ASN A 120 -3.74 -22.30 18.38
#